data_AF-A0A4P9YI17-F1
#
_entry.id   AF-A0A4P9YI17-F1
#
_cell.length_a   1.000
_cell.length_b   1.000
_cell.length_c   1.000
_cell.angle_alpha   90.00
_cell.angle_beta   90.00
_cell.angle_gamma   90.00
#
_symmetry.space_group_name_H-M   'P 1'
#
loop_
_entity.id
_entity.type
_entity.pdbx_description
1 polymer ?
#
loop_
_entity_poly.entity_id
_entity_poly.type
_entity_poly.pdbx_seq_one_letter_code
_entity_poly.pdbx_strand_id
1 'polypeptide(L)'
;NILTDMGHVFEKLVVTTEEEFSKILNFKEEPKSNHNYVYNQVGLRFINCQAGSFLIRSQIDCQHEKLQYHRFDIKSRATFPIRFDKENYSKYFGYELRKDKGLYNSFEKEYYDMHRSAMLKYYFQVRLGHMDGIFVIYHSVRNIFGF
;
A
#
# COMPACT_ATOMS: atom_id res chain seq x y z
N ASN A 1 5.27 11.25 9.35
CA ASN A 1 6.48 11.28 8.47
C ASN A 1 5.90 11.35 7.08
N ILE A 2 6.25 12.37 6.29
CA ILE A 2 5.60 12.68 5.02
C ILE A 2 5.43 11.44 4.11
N LEU A 3 6.39 10.51 4.11
CA LEU A 3 6.31 9.28 3.31
C LEU A 3 5.27 8.29 3.82
N THR A 4 5.12 8.18 5.14
CA THR A 4 4.09 7.34 5.78
C THR A 4 2.71 7.91 5.50
N ASP A 5 2.57 9.24 5.64
CA ASP A 5 1.29 9.93 5.46
C ASP A 5 0.84 9.85 3.99
N MET A 6 1.76 10.10 3.04
CA MET A 6 1.49 9.90 1.61
C MET A 6 1.18 8.45 1.26
N GLY A 7 1.88 7.49 1.89
CA GLY A 7 1.64 6.07 1.64
C GLY A 7 0.21 5.65 1.97
N HIS A 8 -0.30 6.08 3.13
CA HIS A 8 -1.69 5.83 3.51
C HIS A 8 -2.70 6.52 2.59
N VAL A 9 -2.38 7.71 2.07
CA VAL A 9 -3.24 8.39 1.10
C VAL A 9 -3.30 7.62 -0.21
N PHE A 10 -2.16 7.15 -0.73
CA PHE A 10 -2.13 6.40 -1.99
C PHE A 10 -2.76 5.02 -1.89
N GLU A 11 -2.60 4.33 -0.76
CA GLU A 11 -3.31 3.07 -0.50
C GLU A 11 -4.82 3.27 -0.51
N LYS A 12 -5.32 4.36 0.08
CA LYS A 12 -6.75 4.70 0.04
C LYS A 12 -7.21 5.07 -1.36
N LEU A 13 -6.43 5.88 -2.08
CA LEU A 13 -6.77 6.33 -3.43
C LEU A 13 -7.14 5.18 -4.37
N VAL A 14 -6.43 4.05 -4.28
CA VAL A 14 -6.65 2.92 -5.19
C VAL A 14 -7.76 1.96 -4.75
N VAL A 15 -8.25 2.06 -3.52
CA VAL A 15 -9.32 1.19 -2.99
C VAL A 15 -10.66 1.90 -2.83
N THR A 16 -10.69 3.23 -2.96
CA THR A 16 -11.90 4.03 -2.82
C THR A 16 -12.32 4.64 -4.14
N THR A 17 -13.61 4.90 -4.28
CA THR A 17 -14.13 5.72 -5.39
C THR A 17 -13.66 7.17 -5.28
N GLU A 18 -13.73 7.93 -6.37
CA GLU A 18 -13.36 9.36 -6.38
C GLU A 18 -14.17 10.18 -5.36
N GLU A 19 -15.46 9.87 -5.20
CA GLU A 19 -16.33 10.53 -4.23
C GLU A 19 -15.94 10.24 -2.78
N GLU A 20 -15.64 8.97 -2.47
CA GLU A 20 -15.19 8.54 -1.14
C GLU A 20 -13.80 9.12 -0.82
N PHE A 21 -12.90 9.10 -1.80
CA PHE A 21 -11.57 9.65 -1.66
C PHE A 21 -11.60 11.16 -1.41
N SER A 22 -12.45 11.89 -2.13
CA SER A 22 -12.64 13.34 -1.94
C SER A 22 -13.14 13.68 -0.54
N LYS A 23 -14.02 12.84 0.04
CA LYS A 23 -14.45 12.97 1.44
C LYS A 23 -13.30 12.74 2.42
N ILE A 24 -12.42 11.77 2.14
CA ILE A 24 -11.24 11.47 2.97
C ILE A 24 -10.22 12.62 2.93
N LEU A 25 -10.03 13.27 1.77
CA LEU A 25 -9.13 14.41 1.61
C LEU A 25 -9.64 15.69 2.28
N ASN A 26 -10.95 15.87 2.35
CA ASN A 26 -11.58 17.02 2.99
C ASN A 26 -11.58 16.86 4.52
N PHE A 27 -10.42 17.06 5.17
CA PHE A 27 -10.18 17.04 6.62
C PHE A 27 -11.07 18.01 7.46
N LYS A 28 -12.04 18.71 6.87
CA LYS A 28 -12.88 19.72 7.54
C LYS A 28 -14.14 19.17 8.20
N GLU A 29 -14.53 17.94 7.91
CA GLU A 29 -15.57 17.28 8.66
C GLU A 29 -14.90 16.19 9.50
N GLU A 30 -14.95 16.32 10.83
CA GLU A 30 -14.84 15.11 11.66
C GLU A 30 -15.80 14.10 11.04
N PRO A 31 -15.36 12.85 10.77
CA PRO A 31 -16.27 11.87 10.21
C PRO A 31 -17.38 11.72 11.23
N LYS A 32 -18.56 12.28 10.93
CA LYS A 32 -19.78 11.99 11.65
C LYS A 32 -19.80 10.49 11.71
N SER A 33 -19.71 9.98 12.92
CA SER A 33 -19.61 8.58 13.24
C SER A 33 -20.93 7.91 12.89
N ASN A 34 -21.24 7.82 11.60
CA ASN A 34 -22.27 6.96 11.06
C ASN A 34 -21.66 5.57 11.06
N HIS A 35 -21.54 5.02 12.27
CA HIS A 35 -21.19 3.65 12.60
C HIS A 35 -22.15 2.60 11.98
N ASN A 36 -23.00 2.96 11.02
CA ASN A 36 -24.11 2.14 10.55
C ASN A 36 -24.18 1.95 9.03
N TYR A 37 -23.39 2.64 8.19
CA TYR A 37 -23.52 2.51 6.73
C TYR A 37 -22.57 1.52 6.05
N VAL A 38 -21.60 0.95 6.76
CA VAL A 38 -20.68 -0.06 6.20
C VAL A 38 -20.50 -1.29 7.11
N TYR A 39 -21.20 -1.35 8.25
CA TYR A 39 -21.01 -2.47 9.19
C TYR A 39 -21.73 -3.77 8.78
N ASN A 40 -22.72 -3.70 7.88
CA ASN A 40 -23.60 -4.84 7.60
C ASN A 40 -23.26 -5.67 6.34
N GLN A 41 -22.15 -5.38 5.63
CA GLN A 41 -21.64 -6.27 4.55
C GLN A 41 -20.19 -6.73 4.76
N VAL A 42 -19.51 -6.27 5.83
CA VAL A 42 -18.08 -6.47 6.03
C VAL A 42 -17.85 -7.47 7.16
N GLY A 43 -18.40 -8.67 7.00
CA GLY A 43 -18.04 -9.80 7.84
C GLY A 43 -16.58 -10.21 7.55
N LEU A 44 -15.70 -10.01 8.53
CA LEU A 44 -14.33 -10.55 8.62
C LEU A 44 -13.22 -9.82 7.84
N ARG A 45 -12.86 -8.62 8.28
CA ARG A 45 -11.57 -7.96 7.92
C ARG A 45 -10.34 -8.56 8.60
N PHE A 46 -10.51 -9.55 9.47
CA PHE A 46 -9.42 -10.13 10.22
C PHE A 46 -9.34 -11.64 10.00
N ILE A 47 -8.12 -12.11 9.77
CA ILE A 47 -7.81 -13.53 9.68
C ILE A 47 -6.90 -13.88 10.84
N ASN A 48 -7.25 -14.95 11.54
CA ASN A 48 -6.42 -15.48 12.59
C ASN A 48 -5.61 -16.66 12.06
N CYS A 49 -4.31 -16.63 12.25
CA CYS A 49 -3.39 -17.70 11.94
C CYS A 49 -2.72 -18.15 13.25
N GLN A 50 -2.60 -19.46 13.46
CA GLN A 50 -1.89 -20.01 14.61
C GLN A 50 -0.46 -20.37 14.20
N ALA A 51 0.53 -19.87 14.93
CA ALA A 51 1.94 -20.18 14.78
C ALA A 51 2.49 -20.72 16.10
N GLY A 52 2.52 -22.06 16.24
CA GLY A 52 2.86 -22.71 17.50
C GLY A 52 1.86 -22.33 18.60
N SER A 53 2.35 -21.71 19.68
CA SER A 53 1.52 -21.22 20.80
C SER A 53 0.96 -19.81 20.57
N PHE A 54 1.28 -19.15 19.46
CA PHE A 54 0.81 -17.80 19.17
C PHE A 54 -0.43 -17.81 18.28
N LEU A 55 -1.41 -16.96 18.60
CA LEU A 55 -2.51 -16.61 17.72
C LEU A 55 -2.25 -15.22 17.13
N ILE A 56 -2.14 -15.14 15.80
CA ILE A 56 -1.78 -13.93 15.07
C ILE A 56 -3.00 -13.47 14.29
N ARG A 57 -3.35 -12.19 14.44
CA ARG A 57 -4.45 -11.56 13.71
C ARG A 57 -3.91 -10.66 12.59
N SER A 58 -4.33 -10.93 11.36
CA SER A 58 -3.98 -10.18 10.16
C SER A 58 -5.18 -9.37 9.67
N GLN A 59 -5.00 -8.07 9.44
CA GLN A 59 -6.00 -7.24 8.78
C GLN A 59 -5.92 -7.44 7.27
N ILE A 60 -7.07 -7.55 6.61
CA ILE A 60 -7.17 -7.70 5.16
C ILE A 60 -7.68 -6.39 4.57
N ASP A 61 -6.88 -5.85 3.66
CA ASP A 61 -7.13 -4.54 3.05
C ASP A 61 -7.97 -4.67 1.77
N CYS A 62 -7.73 -5.70 0.94
CA CYS A 62 -8.43 -5.84 -0.35
C CYS A 62 -8.89 -7.26 -0.65
N GLN A 63 -9.94 -7.34 -1.49
CA GLN A 63 -10.50 -8.59 -1.99
C GLN A 63 -10.73 -8.55 -3.49
N HIS A 64 -10.56 -9.68 -4.17
CA HIS A 64 -10.84 -9.79 -5.60
C HIS A 64 -11.22 -11.23 -5.97
N GLU A 65 -12.36 -11.41 -6.66
CA GLU A 65 -12.98 -12.73 -6.94
C GLU A 65 -12.11 -13.66 -7.80
N LYS A 66 -11.23 -13.11 -8.64
CA LYS A 66 -10.35 -13.91 -9.51
C LYS A 66 -9.15 -14.54 -8.79
N LEU A 67 -8.90 -14.21 -7.52
CA LEU A 67 -7.75 -14.73 -6.77
C LEU A 67 -8.15 -15.96 -5.94
N GLN A 68 -7.23 -16.90 -5.70
CA GLN A 68 -7.53 -18.17 -5.04
C GLN A 68 -8.05 -17.98 -3.60
N TYR A 69 -7.34 -17.21 -2.78
CA TYR A 69 -7.77 -16.81 -1.44
C TYR A 69 -8.63 -15.54 -1.44
N HIS A 70 -8.94 -15.00 -2.62
CA HIS A 70 -9.75 -13.81 -2.85
C HIS A 70 -9.22 -12.54 -2.17
N ARG A 71 -7.97 -12.54 -1.69
CA ARG A 71 -7.47 -11.52 -0.75
C ARG A 71 -6.05 -11.13 -1.10
N PHE A 72 -5.77 -9.84 -1.06
CA PHE A 72 -4.43 -9.31 -1.29
C PHE A 72 -4.23 -8.04 -0.47
N ASP A 73 -2.97 -7.68 -0.29
CA ASP A 73 -2.59 -6.44 0.38
C ASP A 73 -2.22 -5.36 -0.65
N ILE A 74 -2.33 -4.10 -0.28
CA ILE A 74 -1.80 -2.99 -1.06
C ILE A 74 -0.68 -2.35 -0.26
N LYS A 75 0.42 -2.06 -0.93
CA LYS A 75 1.56 -1.36 -0.34
C LYS A 75 2.01 -0.23 -1.23
N SER A 76 2.07 0.96 -0.67
CA SER A 76 2.71 2.09 -1.30
C SER A 76 4.22 2.11 -1.03
N ARG A 77 4.99 2.55 -2.01
CA ARG A 77 6.45 2.67 -1.88
C ARG A 77 6.97 3.89 -2.64
N ALA A 78 7.55 4.83 -1.91
CA ALA A 78 8.23 5.96 -2.52
C ALA A 78 9.44 5.49 -3.35
N THR A 79 9.74 6.18 -4.45
CA THR A 79 10.93 5.88 -5.27
C THR A 79 12.23 6.10 -4.49
N PHE A 80 13.30 5.44 -4.95
CA PHE A 80 14.62 5.44 -4.33
C PHE A 80 15.11 6.84 -3.90
N PRO A 81 15.10 7.89 -4.73
CA PRO A 81 15.65 9.18 -4.33
C PRO A 81 14.92 9.80 -3.13
N ILE A 82 13.60 9.64 -3.09
CA ILE A 82 12.76 10.14 -1.99
C ILE A 82 13.00 9.34 -0.71
N ARG A 83 13.22 8.02 -0.82
CA ARG A 83 13.48 7.16 0.35
C ARG A 83 14.84 7.45 0.99
N PHE A 84 15.86 7.73 0.18
CA PHE A 84 17.24 7.90 0.65
C PHE A 84 17.57 9.34 1.06
N ASP A 85 16.94 10.33 0.44
CA ASP A 85 17.07 11.74 0.83
C ASP A 85 15.70 12.37 1.08
N LYS A 86 15.08 11.90 2.18
CA LYS A 86 13.75 12.32 2.62
C LYS A 86 13.69 13.80 3.01
N GLU A 87 14.80 14.42 3.40
CA GLU A 87 14.83 15.81 3.86
C GLU A 87 14.87 16.78 2.68
N ASN A 88 15.49 16.38 1.56
CA ASN A 88 15.52 17.16 0.34
C ASN A 88 14.60 16.60 -0.76
N TYR A 89 13.48 15.99 -0.38
CA TYR A 89 12.53 15.37 -1.31
C TYR A 89 12.08 16.31 -2.45
N SER A 90 12.06 17.63 -2.20
CA SER A 90 11.73 18.66 -3.17
C SER A 90 12.68 18.72 -4.37
N LYS A 91 13.95 18.34 -4.19
CA LYS A 91 14.94 18.25 -5.28
C LYS A 91 14.63 17.10 -6.25
N TYR A 92 13.82 16.13 -5.82
CA TYR A 92 13.53 14.91 -6.59
C TYR A 92 12.13 14.91 -7.22
N PHE A 93 11.44 16.06 -7.29
CA PHE A 93 10.13 16.16 -7.94
C PHE A 93 10.13 15.77 -9.42
N GLY A 94 11.27 15.91 -10.11
CA GLY A 94 11.42 15.49 -11.50
C GLY A 94 11.77 14.02 -11.68
N TYR A 95 11.92 13.24 -10.60
CA TYR A 95 12.22 11.82 -10.73
C TYR A 95 10.99 11.04 -11.18
N GLU A 96 11.16 10.32 -12.29
CA GLU A 96 10.13 9.46 -12.86
C GLU A 96 10.66 8.06 -13.12
N LEU A 97 9.80 7.06 -12.87
CA LEU A 97 10.08 5.67 -13.19
C LEU A 97 9.68 5.45 -14.67
N ARG A 98 10.65 5.41 -15.57
CA ARG A 98 10.42 5.46 -17.04
C ARG A 98 10.79 4.19 -17.79
N LYS A 99 11.55 3.30 -17.15
CA LYS A 99 12.14 2.12 -17.79
C LYS A 99 11.79 0.87 -17.00
N ASP A 100 11.74 -0.26 -17.66
CA ASP A 100 11.59 -1.54 -16.96
C ASP A 100 12.91 -1.96 -16.31
N LYS A 101 14.04 -1.77 -17.02
CA LYS A 101 15.37 -2.24 -16.63
C LYS A 101 16.40 -1.11 -16.57
N GLY A 102 17.44 -1.31 -15.75
CA GLY A 102 18.57 -0.40 -15.61
C GLY A 102 18.87 -0.03 -14.16
N LEU A 103 19.90 0.80 -13.96
CA LEU A 103 20.35 1.21 -12.62
C LEU A 103 19.60 2.43 -12.07
N TYR A 104 18.98 3.23 -12.95
CA TYR A 104 18.32 4.49 -12.61
C TYR A 104 17.00 4.60 -13.36
N ASN A 105 16.01 5.26 -12.73
CA ASN A 105 14.69 5.51 -13.31
C ASN A 105 14.02 4.23 -13.84
N SER A 106 14.34 3.09 -13.23
CA SER A 106 13.92 1.76 -13.67
C SER A 106 13.15 0.99 -12.60
N PHE A 107 12.13 0.26 -13.02
CA PHE A 107 11.39 -0.65 -12.15
C PHE A 107 12.30 -1.72 -11.54
N GLU A 108 13.23 -2.28 -12.32
CA GLU A 108 14.22 -3.26 -11.86
C GLU A 108 15.01 -2.77 -10.63
N LYS A 109 15.43 -1.50 -10.61
CA LYS A 109 16.15 -0.93 -9.46
C LYS A 109 15.26 -0.87 -8.23
N GLU A 110 14.03 -0.39 -8.38
CA GLU A 110 13.09 -0.28 -7.27
C GLU A 110 12.67 -1.65 -6.72
N TYR A 111 12.45 -2.61 -7.63
CA TYR A 111 12.16 -4.00 -7.32
C TYR A 111 13.33 -4.65 -6.56
N TYR A 112 14.56 -4.48 -7.05
CA TYR A 112 15.77 -4.98 -6.37
C TYR A 112 15.93 -4.38 -4.97
N ASP A 113 15.70 -3.08 -4.81
CA ASP A 113 15.75 -2.43 -3.50
C ASP A 113 14.66 -2.94 -2.56
N MET A 114 13.44 -3.14 -3.07
CA MET A 114 12.34 -3.71 -2.30
C MET A 114 12.69 -5.11 -1.79
N HIS A 115 13.28 -5.96 -2.64
CA HIS A 115 13.73 -7.31 -2.28
C HIS A 115 14.65 -7.30 -1.06
N ARG A 116 15.60 -6.37 -1.04
CA ARG A 116 16.61 -6.27 0.02
C ARG A 116 16.12 -5.64 1.31
N SER A 117 15.01 -4.89 1.29
CA SER A 117 14.61 -4.06 2.44
C SER A 117 13.25 -4.40 3.02
N ALA A 118 12.23 -4.63 2.19
CA ALA A 118 10.84 -4.77 2.66
C ALA A 118 10.20 -6.10 2.27
N MET A 119 10.73 -6.80 1.27
CA MET A 119 10.09 -7.99 0.71
C MET A 119 9.89 -9.11 1.72
N LEU A 120 10.84 -9.32 2.63
CA LEU A 120 10.68 -10.33 3.68
C LEU A 120 9.50 -10.02 4.62
N LYS A 121 9.29 -8.75 4.95
CA LYS A 121 8.14 -8.31 5.76
C LYS A 121 6.83 -8.54 5.00
N TYR A 122 6.78 -8.15 3.73
CA TYR A 122 5.65 -8.36 2.84
C TYR A 122 5.31 -9.84 2.68
N TYR A 123 6.32 -10.69 2.51
CA TYR A 123 6.16 -12.13 2.46
C TYR A 123 5.48 -12.68 3.72
N PHE A 124 5.95 -12.29 4.91
CA PHE A 124 5.31 -12.73 6.15
C PHE A 124 3.88 -12.22 6.28
N GLN A 125 3.57 -10.99 5.85
CA GLN A 125 2.20 -10.47 5.85
C GLN A 125 1.26 -11.32 4.99
N VAL A 126 1.69 -11.68 3.78
CA VAL A 126 0.91 -12.55 2.89
C VAL A 126 0.67 -13.92 3.53
N ARG A 127 1.72 -14.53 4.08
CA ARG A 127 1.64 -15.87 4.67
C ARG A 127 0.78 -15.91 5.93
N LEU A 128 0.96 -14.96 6.83
CA LEU A 128 0.16 -14.85 8.06
C LEU A 128 -1.27 -14.37 7.79
N GLY A 129 -1.49 -13.66 6.68
CA GLY A 129 -2.79 -13.15 6.26
C GLY A 129 -3.57 -14.08 5.33
N HIS A 130 -3.02 -15.24 4.94
CA HIS A 130 -3.64 -16.14 3.94
C HIS A 130 -4.11 -15.34 2.70
N MET A 131 -3.21 -14.51 2.18
CA MET A 131 -3.41 -13.67 0.99
C MET A 131 -2.76 -14.32 -0.22
N ASP A 132 -3.22 -13.97 -1.42
CA ASP A 132 -2.64 -14.41 -2.69
C ASP A 132 -1.41 -13.59 -3.11
N GLY A 133 -1.28 -12.38 -2.58
CA GLY A 133 -0.15 -11.52 -2.90
C GLY A 133 -0.29 -10.10 -2.38
N ILE A 134 0.59 -9.24 -2.88
CA ILE A 134 0.62 -7.80 -2.57
C ILE A 134 0.72 -7.03 -3.89
N PHE A 135 -0.15 -6.04 -4.02
CA PHE A 135 -0.05 -5.04 -5.07
C PHE A 135 0.81 -3.88 -4.58
N VAL A 136 1.94 -3.65 -5.23
CA VAL A 136 2.90 -2.61 -4.82
C VAL A 136 2.80 -1.42 -5.76
N ILE A 137 2.54 -0.25 -5.18
CA ILE A 137 2.42 1.01 -5.90
C ILE A 137 3.69 1.81 -5.68
N TYR A 138 4.42 2.07 -6.76
CA TYR A 138 5.55 3.00 -6.71
C TYR A 138 5.07 4.42 -6.91
N HIS A 139 5.62 5.36 -6.15
CA HIS A 139 5.22 6.76 -6.29
C HIS A 139 6.38 7.73 -6.07
N SER A 140 6.31 8.87 -6.75
CA SER A 140 7.06 10.07 -6.38
C SER A 140 6.20 10.95 -5.47
N VAL A 141 6.60 12.20 -5.26
CA VAL A 141 5.73 13.18 -4.56
C VAL A 141 4.57 13.65 -5.46
N ARG A 142 4.74 13.57 -6.79
CA ARG A 142 3.75 14.10 -7.75
C ARG A 142 3.03 13.03 -8.55
N ASN A 143 3.68 11.89 -8.77
CA ASN A 143 3.21 10.88 -9.71
C ASN A 143 3.12 9.51 -9.04
N ILE A 144 2.15 8.72 -9.45
CA ILE A 144 2.10 7.28 -9.19
C ILE A 144 2.56 6.55 -10.45
N PHE A 145 3.27 5.45 -10.27
CA PHE A 145 3.78 4.63 -11.36
C PHE A 145 3.15 3.24 -11.30
N GLY A 146 2.67 2.77 -12.45
CA GLY A 146 2.19 1.39 -12.63
C GLY A 146 3.18 0.60 -13.47
N PHE A 147 3.49 -0.62 -13.02
CA PHE A 147 4.32 -1.60 -13.70
C PHE A 147 3.71 -2.99 -13.48
#